data_AF-A0AAV1S2E6-F1
#
_entry.id   AF-A0AAV1S2E6-F1
#
_cell.length_a   1.000
_cell.length_b   1.000
_cell.length_c   1.000
_cell.angle_alpha   90.00
_cell.angle_beta   90.00
_cell.angle_gamma   90.00
#
_symmetry.space_group_name_H-M   'P 1'
#
loop_
_entity.id
_entity.type
_entity.pdbx_description
1 polymer ?
#
loop_
_entity_poly.entity_id
_entity_poly.type
_entity_poly.pdbx_seq_one_letter_code
_entity_poly.pdbx_strand_id
1 'polypeptide(L)'
;MEEPIEEAIDTNLPNIKYLDLCGALIDLKSLLIILEGCKNLEYLDVSGCIGFRPNEMVLELASHIKTFKCEGSMLDEEFDAAIMEDYIDALCGNSDEDLRAHAHRQNRGPGRPNEFSHR
;
A
#
# COMPACT_ATOMS: atom_id res chain seq x y z
N MET A 1 -22.80 5.84 -7.58
CA MET A 1 -22.22 5.77 -8.93
C MET A 1 -20.75 5.58 -8.69
N GLU A 2 -20.31 4.34 -8.66
CA GLU A 2 -18.88 4.01 -8.64
C GLU A 2 -18.45 4.06 -10.11
N GLU A 3 -17.62 5.04 -10.46
CA GLU A 3 -17.00 5.10 -11.78
C GLU A 3 -16.10 3.86 -11.92
N PRO A 4 -16.25 3.03 -12.97
CA PRO A 4 -15.44 1.84 -13.15
C PRO A 4 -13.98 2.27 -13.37
N ILE A 5 -13.09 1.79 -12.50
CA ILE A 5 -11.64 2.12 -12.53
C ILE A 5 -11.01 1.79 -13.90
N GLU A 6 -11.58 0.81 -14.61
CA GLU A 6 -11.21 0.46 -15.99
C GLU A 6 -11.31 1.65 -16.95
N GLU A 7 -12.38 2.45 -16.85
CA GLU A 7 -12.64 3.58 -17.73
C GLU A 7 -11.66 4.73 -17.44
N ALA A 8 -11.22 4.86 -16.19
CA ALA A 8 -10.29 5.92 -15.77
C ALA A 8 -8.87 5.71 -16.34
N ILE A 9 -8.40 4.49 -16.54
CA ILE A 9 -7.03 4.28 -17.04
C ILE A 9 -6.96 4.33 -18.55
N ASP A 10 -7.99 3.79 -19.22
CA ASP A 10 -8.13 3.89 -20.66
C ASP A 10 -8.25 5.36 -21.11
N THR A 11 -8.82 6.23 -20.25
CA THR A 11 -8.95 7.67 -20.53
C THR A 11 -7.79 8.56 -20.05
N ASN A 12 -7.10 8.23 -18.93
CA ASN A 12 -6.15 9.18 -18.33
C ASN A 12 -4.67 8.96 -18.68
N LEU A 13 -4.25 7.75 -19.07
CA LEU A 13 -2.83 7.47 -19.37
C LEU A 13 -2.60 6.72 -20.70
N PRO A 14 -3.25 7.12 -21.82
CA PRO A 14 -3.23 6.35 -23.06
C PRO A 14 -1.83 6.19 -23.68
N ASN A 15 -0.85 7.02 -23.31
CA ASN A 15 0.49 7.04 -23.90
C ASN A 15 1.62 6.90 -22.87
N ILE A 16 1.34 6.43 -21.65
CA ILE A 16 2.40 6.25 -20.67
C ILE A 16 3.33 5.12 -21.14
N LYS A 17 4.63 5.42 -21.18
CA LYS A 17 5.68 4.47 -21.63
C LYS A 17 6.58 3.99 -20.51
N TYR A 18 6.74 4.81 -19.46
CA TYR A 18 7.64 4.55 -18.36
C TYR A 18 6.91 4.82 -17.05
N LEU A 19 6.84 3.81 -16.20
CA LEU A 19 6.26 3.91 -14.88
C LEU A 19 7.22 3.25 -13.87
N ASP A 20 7.63 4.04 -12.88
CA ASP A 20 8.49 3.60 -11.79
C ASP A 20 7.71 3.72 -10.48
N LEU A 21 7.46 2.58 -9.87
CA LEU A 21 6.76 2.39 -8.60
C LEU A 21 7.66 1.66 -7.60
N CYS A 22 8.98 1.68 -7.77
CA CYS A 22 9.91 1.00 -6.89
C CYS A 22 9.65 1.37 -5.41
N GLY A 23 9.49 0.35 -4.55
CA GLY A 23 9.20 0.51 -3.13
C GLY A 23 7.79 1.01 -2.79
N ALA A 24 6.87 1.05 -3.76
CA ALA A 24 5.52 1.53 -3.53
C ALA A 24 4.62 0.50 -2.81
N LEU A 25 3.59 1.02 -2.15
CA LEU A 25 2.46 0.22 -1.68
C LEU A 25 1.47 0.07 -2.85
N ILE A 26 1.36 -1.15 -3.38
CA ILE A 26 0.45 -1.45 -4.49
C ILE A 26 -0.17 -2.83 -4.29
N ASP A 27 -1.50 -2.87 -4.27
CA ASP A 27 -2.23 -4.12 -4.20
C ASP A 27 -2.28 -4.80 -5.57
N LEU A 28 -2.50 -6.13 -5.56
CA LEU A 28 -2.56 -6.91 -6.79
C LEU A 28 -3.59 -6.35 -7.78
N LYS A 29 -4.74 -5.86 -7.30
CA LYS A 29 -5.80 -5.34 -8.18
C LYS A 29 -5.34 -4.10 -8.94
N SER A 30 -4.73 -3.13 -8.27
CA SER A 30 -4.21 -1.93 -8.92
C SER A 30 -3.11 -2.26 -9.93
N LEU A 31 -2.25 -3.23 -9.62
CA LEU A 31 -1.22 -3.70 -10.55
C LEU A 31 -1.84 -4.29 -11.83
N LEU A 32 -2.84 -5.16 -11.70
CA LEU A 32 -3.53 -5.77 -12.85
C LEU A 32 -4.19 -4.71 -13.73
N ILE A 33 -4.83 -3.75 -13.08
CA ILE A 33 -5.47 -2.61 -13.74
C ILE A 33 -4.46 -1.78 -14.55
N ILE A 34 -3.23 -1.56 -14.04
CA ILE A 34 -2.14 -0.91 -14.79
C ILE A 34 -1.69 -1.77 -15.97
N LEU A 35 -1.47 -3.07 -15.76
CA LEU A 35 -1.02 -4.00 -16.79
C LEU A 35 -2.06 -4.14 -17.92
N GLU A 36 -3.35 -4.06 -17.60
CA GLU A 36 -4.43 -4.15 -18.58
C GLU A 36 -4.70 -2.81 -19.27
N GLY A 37 -4.67 -1.69 -18.56
CA GLY A 37 -5.01 -0.38 -19.13
C GLY A 37 -3.86 0.29 -19.89
N CYS A 38 -2.62 0.12 -19.45
CA CYS A 38 -1.46 0.82 -20.03
C CYS A 38 -0.85 0.06 -21.23
N LYS A 39 -1.58 -0.02 -22.34
CA LYS A 39 -1.16 -0.80 -23.53
C LYS A 39 0.16 -0.35 -24.19
N ASN A 40 0.57 0.89 -23.98
CA ASN A 40 1.79 1.47 -24.56
C ASN A 40 3.00 1.44 -23.60
N LEU A 41 2.88 0.77 -22.46
CA LEU A 41 3.92 0.73 -21.43
C LEU A 41 5.13 -0.07 -21.92
N GLU A 42 6.30 0.59 -21.95
CA GLU A 42 7.57 -0.02 -22.36
C GLU A 42 8.41 -0.41 -21.13
N TYR A 43 8.26 0.30 -20.01
CA TYR A 43 8.99 0.09 -18.77
C TYR A 43 8.06 0.17 -17.56
N LEU A 44 8.12 -0.85 -16.69
CA LEU A 44 7.45 -0.91 -15.41
C LEU A 44 8.40 -1.45 -14.34
N ASP A 45 8.69 -0.65 -13.32
CA ASP A 45 9.43 -1.07 -12.14
C ASP A 45 8.50 -1.10 -10.93
N VAL A 46 8.25 -2.30 -10.42
CA VAL A 46 7.49 -2.54 -9.18
C VAL A 46 8.35 -3.32 -8.19
N SER A 47 9.68 -3.20 -8.29
CA SER A 47 10.62 -3.87 -7.38
C SER A 47 10.47 -3.33 -5.95
N GLY A 48 10.63 -4.22 -4.97
CA GLY A 48 10.49 -3.87 -3.55
C GLY A 48 9.10 -3.39 -3.13
N CYS A 49 8.07 -3.56 -3.98
CA CYS A 49 6.71 -3.17 -3.64
C CYS A 49 6.08 -4.07 -2.58
N ILE A 50 5.16 -3.50 -1.81
CA ILE A 50 4.39 -4.22 -0.80
C ILE A 50 2.91 -4.23 -1.21
N GLY A 51 2.27 -5.40 -1.11
CA GLY A 51 0.83 -5.56 -1.41
C GLY A 51 0.53 -6.55 -2.55
N PHE A 52 1.56 -7.10 -3.19
CA PHE A 52 1.42 -8.21 -4.13
C PHE A 52 2.65 -9.11 -4.16
N ARG A 53 2.45 -10.36 -4.57
CA ARG A 53 3.51 -11.35 -4.76
C ARG A 53 3.53 -11.68 -6.24
N PRO A 54 4.66 -11.47 -6.93
CA PRO A 54 4.78 -11.86 -8.33
C PRO A 54 4.41 -13.33 -8.51
N ASN A 55 3.54 -13.62 -9.47
CA ASN A 55 3.11 -14.96 -9.84
C ASN A 55 3.07 -15.10 -11.38
N GLU A 56 2.78 -16.30 -11.87
CA GLU A 56 2.75 -16.57 -13.32
C GLU A 56 1.76 -15.66 -14.07
N MET A 57 0.61 -15.35 -13.47
CA MET A 57 -0.40 -14.45 -14.06
C MET A 57 0.14 -13.02 -14.24
N VAL A 58 0.83 -12.48 -13.23
CA VAL A 58 1.44 -11.13 -13.33
C VAL A 58 2.51 -11.10 -14.42
N LEU A 59 3.33 -12.16 -14.52
CA LEU A 59 4.36 -12.26 -15.55
C LEU A 59 3.78 -12.40 -16.96
N GLU A 60 2.71 -13.18 -17.11
CA GLU A 60 2.00 -13.34 -18.38
C GLU A 60 1.39 -12.00 -18.83
N LEU A 61 0.72 -11.28 -17.93
CA LEU A 61 0.18 -9.96 -18.23
C LEU A 61 1.27 -8.95 -18.55
N ALA A 62 2.39 -8.95 -17.83
CA ALA A 62 3.50 -8.05 -18.09
C ALA A 62 4.35 -8.43 -19.32
N SER A 63 4.07 -9.56 -19.99
CA SER A 63 4.88 -10.07 -21.10
C SER A 63 4.97 -9.13 -22.31
N HIS A 64 4.01 -8.22 -22.46
CA HIS A 64 4.00 -7.20 -23.52
C HIS A 64 4.93 -6.00 -23.22
N ILE A 65 5.39 -5.86 -21.97
CA ILE A 65 6.24 -4.75 -21.51
C ILE A 65 7.69 -5.13 -21.77
N LYS A 66 8.46 -4.22 -22.40
CA LYS A 66 9.87 -4.50 -22.76
C LYS A 66 10.76 -4.69 -21.53
N THR A 67 10.49 -3.97 -20.46
CA THR A 67 11.25 -4.05 -19.21
C THR A 67 10.28 -4.06 -18.04
N PHE A 68 10.12 -5.22 -17.43
CA PHE A 68 9.33 -5.41 -16.22
C PHE A 68 10.24 -5.88 -15.08
N LYS A 69 10.23 -5.16 -13.96
CA LYS A 69 10.97 -5.51 -12.74
C LYS A 69 10.01 -5.67 -11.58
N CYS A 70 10.17 -6.74 -10.82
CA CYS A 70 9.30 -7.08 -9.69
C CYS A 70 10.06 -7.80 -8.57
N GLU A 71 11.38 -7.71 -8.58
CA GLU A 71 12.25 -8.35 -7.61
C GLU A 71 12.06 -7.72 -6.23
N GLY A 72 12.03 -8.57 -5.19
CA GLY A 72 11.88 -8.11 -3.81
C GLY A 72 10.45 -7.70 -3.41
N SER A 73 9.48 -7.76 -4.31
CA SER A 73 8.09 -7.44 -4.00
C SER A 73 7.43 -8.56 -3.18
N MET A 74 6.62 -8.18 -2.19
CA MET A 74 6.03 -9.13 -1.25
C MET A 74 4.55 -8.84 -0.97
N LEU A 75 3.76 -9.93 -0.90
CA LEU A 75 2.51 -9.93 -0.15
C LEU A 75 2.88 -9.97 1.31
N ASP A 76 2.51 -8.93 2.03
CA ASP A 76 2.57 -8.98 3.48
C ASP A 76 1.24 -9.56 3.99
N GLU A 77 1.30 -10.82 4.41
CA GLU A 77 0.17 -11.55 5.01
C GLU A 77 -0.03 -11.15 6.48
N GLU A 78 0.92 -10.39 7.05
CA GLU A 78 0.99 -9.93 8.44
C GLU A 78 0.89 -8.39 8.51
N PHE A 79 0.22 -7.78 7.51
CA PHE A 79 -0.08 -6.35 7.47
C PHE A 79 -1.15 -5.99 8.51
N ASP A 80 -0.73 -5.83 9.76
CA ASP A 80 -1.50 -5.05 10.71
C ASP A 80 -1.64 -3.63 10.13
N ALA A 81 -2.87 -3.22 9.83
CA ALA A 81 -3.18 -1.89 9.29
C ALA A 81 -2.59 -0.74 10.14
N ALA A 82 -2.31 -0.99 11.42
CA ALA A 82 -1.65 -0.06 12.32
C ALA A 82 -0.17 0.21 11.97
N ILE A 83 0.57 -0.78 11.44
CA ILE A 83 1.95 -0.60 10.98
C ILE A 83 1.97 0.18 9.65
N MET A 84 0.92 0.02 8.84
CA MET A 84 0.75 0.74 7.58
C MET A 84 0.52 2.24 7.81
N GLU A 85 -0.27 2.65 8.80
CA GLU A 85 -0.45 4.07 9.16
C GLU A 85 0.90 4.70 9.56
N ASP A 86 1.66 4.05 10.44
CA ASP A 86 2.98 4.53 10.86
C ASP A 86 3.99 4.59 9.69
N TYR A 87 3.94 3.64 8.75
CA TYR A 87 4.85 3.60 7.59
C TYR A 87 4.46 4.59 6.49
N ILE A 88 3.16 4.79 6.23
CA ILE A 88 2.67 5.82 5.30
C ILE A 88 2.99 7.21 5.86
N ASP A 89 2.82 7.43 7.17
CA ASP A 89 3.21 8.69 7.82
C ASP A 89 4.72 8.95 7.69
N ALA A 90 5.55 7.91 7.80
CA ALA A 90 6.99 8.01 7.61
C ALA A 90 7.40 8.25 6.14
N LEU A 91 6.62 7.76 5.16
CA LEU A 91 6.90 7.91 3.73
C LEU A 91 6.35 9.21 3.14
N CYS A 92 5.21 9.72 3.64
CA CYS A 92 4.58 10.94 3.13
C CYS A 92 5.24 12.23 3.63
N GLY A 93 6.14 12.19 4.62
CA GLY A 93 6.99 13.32 4.98
C GLY A 93 6.24 14.65 5.03
N ASN A 94 5.07 14.70 5.68
CA ASN A 94 4.37 15.96 5.87
C ASN A 94 5.13 16.76 6.92
N SER A 95 5.99 17.65 6.42
CA SER A 95 6.60 18.70 7.19
C SER A 95 5.51 19.58 7.82
N ASP A 96 5.58 19.62 9.15
CA ASP A 96 5.28 20.73 10.06
C ASP A 96 3.95 20.67 10.84
N GLU A 97 4.12 20.47 12.16
CA GLU A 97 3.13 20.59 13.26
C GLU A 97 1.92 19.66 13.29
N ASP A 98 2.05 18.44 13.83
CA ASP A 98 1.09 17.97 14.85
C ASP A 98 1.60 16.75 15.63
N LEU A 99 2.58 17.03 16.49
CA LEU A 99 3.06 16.20 17.61
C LEU A 99 1.99 15.90 18.67
N ARG A 100 0.71 15.72 18.33
CA ARG A 100 -0.37 15.57 19.31
C ARG A 100 -1.40 14.50 18.95
N ALA A 101 -1.01 13.23 18.99
CA ALA A 101 -1.97 12.16 19.30
C ALA A 101 -1.39 10.86 19.89
N HIS A 102 -0.07 10.71 20.09
CA HIS A 102 0.44 9.64 20.95
C HIS A 102 0.21 9.96 22.44
N ALA A 103 -1.07 9.95 22.84
CA ALA A 103 -1.46 9.92 24.23
C ALA A 103 -1.14 8.54 24.80
N HIS A 104 0.09 8.38 25.26
CA HIS A 104 0.42 7.48 26.35
C HIS A 104 -0.56 7.74 27.52
N ARG A 105 -1.59 6.91 27.64
CA ARG A 105 -2.25 6.65 28.93
C ARG A 105 -2.43 5.16 29.16
N GLN A 106 -1.34 4.41 29.05
CA GLN A 106 -1.20 3.21 29.88
C GLN A 106 -1.07 3.65 31.34
N ASN A 107 -2.18 3.66 32.08
CA ASN A 107 -2.25 3.30 33.51
C ASN A 107 -3.62 3.64 34.10
N ARG A 108 -4.54 2.68 34.12
CA ARG A 108 -5.37 2.35 35.29
C ARG A 108 -5.68 0.86 35.23
N GLY A 109 -5.04 0.08 36.09
CA GLY A 109 -5.29 -1.36 36.24
C GLY A 109 -6.73 -1.67 36.68
N PRO A 110 -7.13 -2.95 36.69
CA PRO A 110 -8.47 -3.34 37.11
C PRO A 110 -8.61 -3.09 38.62
N GLY A 111 -9.29 -2.01 38.98
CA GLY A 111 -9.76 -1.82 40.35
C GLY A 111 -10.80 -2.90 40.67
N ARG A 112 -10.47 -3.81 41.60
CA ARG A 112 -11.49 -4.54 42.37
C ARG A 112 -11.62 -3.91 43.76
N PRO A 113 -12.85 -3.86 44.29
CA PRO A 113 -13.20 -3.07 45.46
C PRO A 113 -12.75 -3.77 46.74
N ASN A 114 -12.62 -3.02 47.83
CA ASN A 114 -12.96 -3.44 49.20
C ASN A 114 -13.01 -2.19 50.10
N GLU A 115 -14.22 -1.67 50.29
CA GLU A 115 -14.53 -0.78 51.41
C GLU A 115 -14.87 -1.59 52.68
N PHE A 116 -14.63 -0.94 53.83
CA PHE A 116 -15.05 -1.24 55.20
C PHE A 116 -14.23 -2.30 55.98
N SER A 117 -13.84 -2.09 57.25
CA SER A 117 -14.41 -1.17 58.25
C SER A 117 -13.42 -0.72 59.33
N HIS A 118 -13.79 0.41 59.92
CA HIS A 118 -13.17 1.12 61.03
C HIS A 118 -13.13 0.33 62.36
N ARG A 119 -12.20 0.77 63.21
CA ARG A 119 -12.25 0.75 64.69
C ARG A 119 -13.63 1.01 65.26
#